data_AF-A0A7X9I8V2-F1
#
_entry.id   AF-A0A7X9I8V2-F1
#
_cell.length_a   1.000
_cell.length_b   1.000
_cell.length_c   1.000
_cell.angle_alpha   90.00
_cell.angle_beta   90.00
_cell.angle_gamma   90.00
#
_symmetry.space_group_name_H-M   'P 1'
#
loop_
_entity.id
_entity.type
_entity.pdbx_description
1 polymer ?
#
loop_
_entity_poly.entity_id
_entity_poly.type
_entity_poly.pdbx_seq_one_letter_code
_entity_poly.pdbx_strand_id
1 'polypeptide(L)'
;MEKNPITEKLKEQLNEDFLGVEERTPRRIIVTIKPGAILKTAGFLYKDAGFRFIIASAIHTRRGFEIHYHFSRDQEGLILNLHVILDSENPRIESLSNMFNASNWIEREIHELFGIDFLNHPNQEKLISEGNWAEGVYPYRKNFKSTSDKKA
;
A
#
# COMPACT_ATOMS: atom_id res chain seq x y z
N MET A 1 11.04 -12.06 23.53
CA MET A 1 9.87 -11.98 22.63
C MET A 1 9.97 -13.16 21.69
N GLU A 2 9.04 -14.11 21.77
CA GLU A 2 8.94 -15.19 20.77
C GLU A 2 8.63 -14.56 19.42
N LYS A 3 9.45 -14.87 18.40
CA LYS A 3 9.25 -14.39 17.04
C LYS A 3 7.94 -14.98 16.51
N ASN A 4 7.10 -14.15 15.88
CA ASN A 4 5.84 -14.65 15.34
C ASN A 4 6.12 -15.63 14.17
N PRO A 5 5.56 -16.85 14.18
CA PRO A 5 5.81 -17.86 13.13
C PRO A 5 5.46 -17.38 11.72
N ILE A 6 4.53 -16.42 11.57
CA ILE A 6 4.21 -15.86 10.24
C ILE A 6 5.37 -15.05 9.67
N THR A 7 6.11 -14.34 10.53
CA THR A 7 7.22 -13.47 10.13
C THR A 7 8.37 -14.30 9.56
N GLU A 8 8.66 -15.47 10.16
CA GLU A 8 9.71 -16.35 9.66
C GLU A 8 9.33 -16.98 8.32
N LYS A 9 8.07 -17.43 8.15
CA LYS A 9 7.58 -17.90 6.85
C LYS A 9 7.69 -16.83 5.75
N LEU A 10 7.34 -15.58 6.09
CA LEU A 10 7.46 -14.47 5.14
C LEU A 10 8.91 -14.20 4.77
N LYS A 11 9.86 -14.28 5.71
CA LYS A 11 11.29 -14.15 5.40
C LYS A 11 11.78 -15.24 4.46
N GLU A 12 11.41 -16.50 4.72
CA GLU A 12 11.79 -17.64 3.88
C GLU A 12 11.26 -17.49 2.45
N GLN A 13 10.00 -17.06 2.30
CA GLN A 13 9.36 -16.96 1.00
C GLN A 13 9.80 -15.75 0.17
N LEU A 14 10.10 -14.64 0.84
CA LEU A 14 10.44 -13.37 0.19
C LEU A 14 11.93 -13.19 -0.04
N ASN A 15 12.79 -13.84 0.76
CA ASN A 15 14.25 -13.77 0.64
C ASN A 15 14.76 -12.34 0.39
N GLU A 16 15.23 -12.03 -0.83
CA GLU A 16 15.75 -10.70 -1.20
C GLU A 16 14.70 -9.58 -1.28
N ASP A 17 13.41 -9.94 -1.35
CA ASP A 17 12.30 -8.98 -1.37
C ASP A 17 11.91 -8.52 0.04
N PHE A 18 12.35 -9.21 1.07
CA PHE A 18 12.12 -8.85 2.46
C PHE A 18 13.12 -7.77 2.89
N LEU A 19 12.60 -6.60 3.29
CA LEU A 19 13.44 -5.46 3.70
C LEU A 19 13.49 -5.27 5.21
N GLY A 20 12.44 -5.68 5.93
CA GLY A 20 12.43 -5.56 7.39
C GLY A 20 11.11 -5.95 8.03
N VAL A 21 11.13 -6.12 9.35
CA VAL A 21 9.93 -6.34 10.17
C VAL A 21 9.97 -5.48 11.42
N GLU A 22 8.83 -4.90 11.76
CA GLU A 22 8.58 -4.20 13.00
C GLU A 22 7.41 -4.87 13.73
N GLU A 23 7.70 -5.48 14.88
CA GLU A 23 6.67 -6.01 15.77
C GLU A 23 6.29 -4.91 16.76
N ARG A 24 5.17 -4.22 16.50
CA ARG A 24 4.67 -3.14 17.37
C ARG A 24 4.07 -3.70 18.65
N THR A 25 3.27 -4.76 18.51
CA THR A 25 2.68 -5.53 19.59
C THR A 25 2.63 -7.00 19.16
N PRO A 26 2.37 -7.95 20.08
CA PRO A 26 2.22 -9.37 19.69
C PRO A 26 1.14 -9.62 18.63
N ARG A 27 0.20 -8.69 18.46
CA ARG A 27 -0.91 -8.76 17.50
C ARG A 27 -0.81 -7.76 16.35
N ARG A 28 0.27 -6.97 16.27
CA ARG A 28 0.44 -5.97 15.21
C ARG A 28 1.85 -5.98 14.66
N ILE A 29 1.96 -6.43 13.42
CA ILE A 29 3.22 -6.61 12.71
C ILE A 29 3.20 -5.72 11.47
N ILE A 30 4.34 -5.12 11.17
CA ILE A 30 4.58 -4.38 9.93
C ILE A 30 5.74 -5.07 9.23
N VAL A 31 5.53 -5.51 8.00
CA VAL A 31 6.55 -6.15 7.16
C VAL A 31 6.83 -5.23 5.99
N THR A 32 8.07 -4.78 5.88
CA THR A 32 8.51 -3.94 4.75
C THR A 32 9.06 -4.84 3.65
N ILE A 33 8.54 -4.68 2.45
CA ILE A 33 8.91 -5.48 1.27
C ILE A 33 9.25 -4.59 0.07
N LYS A 34 9.97 -5.15 -0.91
CA LYS A 34 10.13 -4.49 -2.21
C LYS A 34 8.78 -4.41 -2.94
N PRO A 35 8.51 -3.32 -3.69
CA PRO A 35 7.23 -3.16 -4.41
C PRO A 35 6.90 -4.32 -5.37
N GLY A 36 7.91 -4.88 -6.04
CA GLY A 36 7.73 -6.00 -6.97
C GLY A 36 7.21 -7.29 -6.33
N ALA A 37 7.33 -7.43 -5.00
CA ALA A 37 6.87 -8.61 -4.28
C ALA A 37 5.42 -8.51 -3.79
N ILE A 38 4.73 -7.39 -4.02
CA ILE A 38 3.42 -7.14 -3.43
C ILE A 38 2.38 -8.21 -3.82
N LEU A 39 2.28 -8.58 -5.10
CA LEU A 39 1.33 -9.59 -5.58
C LEU A 39 1.59 -10.96 -4.97
N LYS A 40 2.85 -11.40 -4.96
CA LYS A 40 3.27 -12.68 -4.40
C LYS A 40 2.97 -12.73 -2.90
N THR A 41 3.31 -11.67 -2.17
CA THR A 41 3.13 -11.59 -0.71
C THR A 41 1.66 -11.53 -0.34
N ALA A 42 0.88 -10.67 -0.99
CA ALA A 42 -0.55 -10.54 -0.75
C ALA A 42 -1.31 -11.84 -1.11
N GLY A 43 -0.90 -12.50 -2.19
CA GLY A 43 -1.43 -13.80 -2.59
C GLY A 43 -1.20 -14.87 -1.54
N PHE A 44 0.01 -14.96 -1.00
CA PHE A 44 0.32 -15.88 0.09
C PHE A 44 -0.48 -15.58 1.36
N LEU A 45 -0.54 -14.30 1.75
CA LEU A 45 -1.29 -13.89 2.94
C LEU A 45 -2.75 -14.33 2.84
N TYR A 46 -3.37 -14.11 1.68
CA TYR A 46 -4.78 -14.42 1.47
C TYR A 46 -5.06 -15.91 1.29
N LYS A 47 -4.32 -16.58 0.41
CA LYS A 47 -4.63 -17.96 0.01
C LYS A 47 -4.09 -19.00 0.99
N ASP A 48 -2.89 -18.78 1.53
CA ASP A 48 -2.18 -19.79 2.31
C ASP A 48 -2.19 -19.48 3.81
N ALA A 49 -2.06 -18.21 4.18
CA ALA A 49 -1.95 -17.81 5.59
C ALA A 49 -3.30 -17.42 6.24
N GLY A 50 -4.38 -17.36 5.48
CA GLY A 50 -5.74 -17.10 5.96
C GLY A 50 -6.01 -15.65 6.39
N PHE A 51 -5.20 -14.70 5.93
CA PHE A 51 -5.41 -13.28 6.19
C PHE A 51 -6.42 -12.68 5.20
N ARG A 52 -7.29 -11.81 5.68
CA ARG A 52 -8.21 -11.03 4.86
C ARG A 52 -7.67 -9.63 4.63
N PHE A 53 -7.76 -9.14 3.40
CA PHE A 53 -7.48 -7.74 3.08
C PHE A 53 -8.52 -6.82 3.74
N ILE A 54 -8.08 -5.74 4.38
CA ILE A 54 -8.93 -4.77 5.09
C ILE A 54 -9.02 -3.47 4.29
N ILE A 55 -7.88 -2.81 4.11
CA ILE A 55 -7.75 -1.47 3.51
C ILE A 55 -6.30 -1.23 3.09
N ALA A 56 -6.06 -0.23 2.25
CA ALA A 56 -4.73 0.31 2.00
C ALA A 56 -4.70 1.81 2.31
N SER A 57 -3.55 2.32 2.77
CA SER A 57 -3.35 3.72 3.09
C SER A 57 -2.02 4.20 2.52
N ALA A 58 -2.01 5.35 1.85
CA ALA A 58 -0.81 5.95 1.29
C ALA A 58 -0.40 7.23 2.03
N ILE A 59 0.91 7.49 2.09
CA ILE A 59 1.49 8.72 2.65
C ILE A 59 2.71 9.14 1.83
N HIS A 60 2.83 10.45 1.57
CA HIS A 60 4.04 11.01 0.96
C HIS A 60 5.03 11.44 2.05
N THR A 61 6.20 10.80 2.10
CA THR A 61 7.29 11.11 3.05
C THR A 61 8.53 11.64 2.33
N ARG A 62 9.60 11.93 3.06
CA ARG A 62 10.88 12.31 2.43
C ARG A 62 11.56 11.15 1.69
N ARG A 63 11.14 9.91 1.95
CA ARG A 63 11.69 8.70 1.32
C ARG A 63 11.00 8.36 0.00
N GLY A 64 9.83 8.95 -0.26
CA GLY A 64 8.97 8.63 -1.39
C GLY A 64 7.52 8.45 -0.98
N PHE A 65 6.77 7.72 -1.79
CA PHE A 65 5.40 7.34 -1.49
C PHE A 65 5.37 6.02 -0.74
N GLU A 66 4.80 6.03 0.45
CA GLU A 66 4.71 4.82 1.28
C GLU A 66 3.27 4.34 1.26
N ILE A 67 3.07 3.05 0.99
CA ILE A 67 1.75 2.42 1.02
C ILE A 67 1.77 1.33 2.09
N HIS A 68 0.76 1.33 2.94
CA HIS A 68 0.48 0.25 3.89
C HIS A 68 -0.77 -0.49 3.46
N TYR A 69 -0.63 -1.78 3.15
CA TYR A 69 -1.76 -2.68 2.92
C TYR A 69 -2.03 -3.44 4.22
N HIS A 70 -3.24 -3.29 4.73
CA HIS A 70 -3.66 -3.81 6.03
C HIS A 70 -4.38 -5.14 5.85
N PHE A 71 -3.89 -6.17 6.52
CA PHE A 71 -4.45 -7.52 6.52
C PHE A 71 -4.78 -7.95 7.94
N SER A 72 -5.93 -8.62 8.13
CA SER A 72 -6.31 -9.20 9.42
C SER A 72 -6.44 -10.70 9.33
N ARG A 73 -6.04 -11.37 10.41
CA ARG A 73 -6.41 -12.75 10.69
C ARG A 73 -7.38 -12.71 11.87
N ASP A 74 -8.66 -12.74 11.53
CA ASP A 74 -9.74 -12.35 12.45
C ASP A 74 -9.84 -13.30 13.66
N GLN A 75 -9.54 -14.59 13.47
CA GLN A 75 -9.60 -15.61 14.54
C GLN A 75 -8.59 -15.35 15.67
N GLU A 76 -7.36 -14.93 15.33
CA GLU A 76 -6.32 -14.63 16.32
C GLU A 76 -6.28 -13.13 16.70
N GLY A 77 -7.11 -12.30 16.06
CA GLY A 77 -7.07 -10.84 16.21
C GLY A 77 -5.71 -10.25 15.81
N LEU A 78 -5.04 -10.89 14.85
CA LEU A 78 -3.71 -10.50 14.37
C LEU A 78 -3.84 -9.55 13.19
N ILE A 79 -3.13 -8.43 13.22
CA ILE A 79 -3.06 -7.46 12.13
C ILE A 79 -1.64 -7.44 11.57
N LEU A 80 -1.52 -7.66 10.27
CA LEU A 80 -0.28 -7.60 9.53
C LEU A 80 -0.37 -6.50 8.48
N ASN A 81 0.61 -5.62 8.46
CA ASN A 81 0.69 -4.51 7.51
C ASN A 81 1.82 -4.81 6.54
N LEU A 82 1.52 -4.92 5.25
CA LEU A 82 2.56 -4.88 4.22
C LEU A 82 2.88 -3.43 3.93
N HIS A 83 4.14 -3.05 4.12
CA HIS A 83 4.64 -1.72 3.89
C HIS A 83 5.56 -1.72 2.67
N VAL A 84 5.28 -0.82 1.73
CA VAL A 84 6.08 -0.63 0.52
C VAL A 84 6.44 0.84 0.37
N ILE A 85 7.64 1.11 -0.13
CA ILE A 85 8.13 2.46 -0.42
C ILE A 85 8.35 2.52 -1.93
N LEU A 86 7.70 3.47 -2.59
CA LEU A 86 7.82 3.75 -4.02
C LEU A 86 8.68 5.00 -4.23
N ASP A 87 9.33 5.03 -5.39
CA ASP A 87 10.10 6.18 -5.84
C ASP A 87 9.22 7.44 -6.02
N SER A 88 9.79 8.62 -5.79
CA SER A 88 9.07 9.90 -5.88
C SER A 88 8.82 10.38 -7.31
N GLU A 89 9.72 10.06 -8.24
CA GLU A 89 9.67 10.54 -9.63
C GLU A 89 8.71 9.70 -10.46
N ASN A 90 8.75 8.37 -10.28
CA ASN A 90 7.92 7.45 -11.03
C ASN A 90 7.29 6.38 -10.11
N PRO A 91 6.33 6.76 -9.24
CA PRO A 91 5.69 5.83 -8.32
C PRO A 91 4.77 4.86 -9.06
N ARG A 92 5.21 3.60 -9.17
CA ARG A 92 4.42 2.52 -9.77
C ARG A 92 4.43 1.27 -8.90
N ILE A 93 3.30 0.57 -8.88
CA ILE A 93 3.15 -0.70 -8.18
C ILE A 93 2.10 -1.58 -8.85
N GLU A 94 2.21 -2.89 -8.73
CA GLU A 94 1.17 -3.81 -9.19
C GLU A 94 -0.13 -3.66 -8.39
N SER A 95 -1.25 -3.57 -9.09
CA SER A 95 -2.59 -3.49 -8.52
C SER A 95 -2.98 -4.80 -7.83
N LEU A 96 -3.50 -4.69 -6.61
CA LEU A 96 -4.12 -5.81 -5.91
C LEU A 96 -5.60 -5.99 -6.30
N SER A 97 -6.17 -5.10 -7.11
CA SER A 97 -7.59 -5.11 -7.48
C SER A 97 -8.05 -6.36 -8.21
N ASN A 98 -7.15 -7.01 -8.95
CA ASN A 98 -7.43 -8.29 -9.60
C ASN A 98 -7.57 -9.44 -8.59
N MET A 99 -7.05 -9.28 -7.36
CA MET A 99 -7.13 -10.26 -6.28
C MET A 99 -8.20 -9.87 -5.24
N PHE A 100 -8.32 -8.58 -4.94
CA PHE A 100 -9.26 -8.04 -3.97
C PHE A 100 -10.12 -6.95 -4.60
N ASN A 101 -11.38 -7.25 -4.90
CA ASN A 101 -12.32 -6.26 -5.44
C ASN A 101 -12.43 -5.00 -4.57
N ALA A 102 -12.27 -5.12 -3.24
CA ALA A 102 -12.27 -4.00 -2.32
C ALA A 102 -11.13 -3.00 -2.59
N SER A 103 -9.98 -3.48 -3.08
CA SER A 103 -8.85 -2.59 -3.39
C SER A 103 -9.07 -1.71 -4.62
N ASN A 104 -10.05 -2.01 -5.47
CA ASN A 104 -10.36 -1.19 -6.66
C ASN A 104 -10.65 0.27 -6.31
N TRP A 105 -11.53 0.48 -5.33
CA TRP A 105 -11.89 1.84 -4.91
C TRP A 105 -10.74 2.53 -4.21
N ILE A 106 -9.99 1.78 -3.40
CA ILE A 106 -8.88 2.29 -2.59
C ILE A 106 -7.70 2.70 -3.49
N GLU A 107 -7.34 1.88 -4.47
CA GLU A 107 -6.25 2.16 -5.41
C GLU A 107 -6.59 3.34 -6.32
N ARG A 108 -7.85 3.47 -6.76
CA ARG A 108 -8.33 4.66 -7.50
C ARG A 108 -8.24 5.94 -6.68
N GLU A 109 -8.67 5.90 -5.42
CA GLU A 109 -8.53 7.02 -4.48
C GLU A 109 -7.06 7.41 -4.31
N ILE A 110 -6.17 6.44 -4.06
CA ILE A 110 -4.73 6.70 -3.91
C ILE A 110 -4.13 7.25 -5.21
N HIS A 111 -4.53 6.71 -6.37
CA HIS A 111 -4.10 7.19 -7.67
C HIS A 111 -4.46 8.66 -7.87
N GLU A 112 -5.69 9.05 -7.55
CA GLU A 112 -6.14 10.42 -7.74
C GLU A 112 -5.55 11.40 -6.73
N LEU A 113 -5.37 10.99 -5.47
CA LEU A 113 -4.83 11.86 -4.42
C LEU A 113 -3.31 12.03 -4.48
N PHE A 114 -2.59 10.98 -4.87
CA PHE A 114 -1.13 10.92 -4.83
C PHE A 114 -0.48 10.76 -6.20
N GLY A 115 -1.20 10.40 -7.26
CA GLY A 115 -0.64 10.18 -8.60
C GLY A 115 0.25 8.95 -8.68
N ILE A 116 -0.06 7.91 -7.90
CA ILE A 116 0.63 6.62 -7.95
C ILE A 116 -0.01 5.78 -9.05
N ASP A 117 0.79 5.19 -9.91
CA ASP A 117 0.30 4.34 -11.01
C ASP A 117 0.17 2.88 -10.56
N PHE A 118 -1.05 2.33 -10.61
CA PHE A 118 -1.33 0.94 -10.27
C PHE A 118 -1.36 0.08 -11.55
N LEU A 119 -0.26 -0.62 -11.80
CA LEU A 119 -0.13 -1.47 -12.98
C LEU A 119 -1.20 -2.56 -12.98
N ASN A 120 -1.75 -2.85 -14.15
CA ASN A 120 -2.79 -3.87 -14.36
C ASN A 120 -4.09 -3.62 -13.58
N HIS A 121 -4.36 -2.39 -13.13
CA HIS A 121 -5.62 -2.04 -12.49
C HIS A 121 -6.79 -2.08 -13.49
N PRO A 122 -7.93 -2.74 -13.17
CA PRO A 122 -9.02 -2.94 -14.13
C PRO A 122 -9.79 -1.67 -14.50
N ASN A 123 -9.82 -0.66 -13.61
CA ASN A 123 -10.40 0.65 -13.88
C ASN A 123 -9.70 1.74 -13.04
N GLN A 124 -8.69 2.41 -13.59
CA GLN A 124 -7.94 3.47 -12.89
C GLN A 124 -8.46 4.88 -13.23
N GLU A 125 -9.76 5.04 -13.42
CA GLU A 125 -10.36 6.35 -13.63
C GLU A 125 -10.52 7.12 -12.30
N LYS A 126 -10.47 8.46 -12.39
CA LYS A 126 -10.73 9.38 -11.28
C LYS A 126 -12.04 9.01 -10.57
N LEU A 127 -12.05 9.08 -9.24
CA LEU A 127 -13.14 8.65 -8.37
C LEU A 127 -13.78 9.82 -7.59
N ILE A 128 -12.97 10.79 -7.14
CA ILE A 128 -13.33 11.80 -6.14
C ILE A 128 -13.66 13.16 -6.79
N SER A 129 -12.81 13.64 -7.70
CA SER A 129 -12.89 15.04 -8.13
C SER A 129 -14.01 15.32 -9.13
N GLU A 130 -14.69 14.30 -9.67
CA GLU A 130 -15.64 14.42 -10.79
C GLU A 130 -15.05 15.22 -11.98
N GLY A 131 -13.71 15.22 -12.14
CA GLY A 131 -13.01 15.99 -13.16
C GLY A 131 -12.67 17.44 -12.80
N ASN A 132 -13.01 17.91 -11.59
CA ASN A 132 -12.77 19.29 -11.15
C ASN A 132 -11.30 19.60 -10.83
N TRP A 133 -10.45 18.59 -10.65
CA TRP A 133 -9.02 18.79 -10.43
C TRP A 133 -8.26 18.78 -11.76
N ALA A 134 -7.42 19.82 -11.93
CA ALA A 134 -6.52 19.92 -13.05
C ALA A 134 -5.63 18.66 -13.14
N GLU A 135 -5.34 18.25 -14.37
CA GLU A 135 -4.50 17.08 -14.61
C GLU A 135 -3.09 17.29 -14.02
N GLY A 136 -2.55 16.26 -13.37
CA GLY A 136 -1.27 16.31 -12.67
C GLY A 136 -1.30 17.05 -11.32
N VAL A 137 -2.47 17.48 -10.84
CA VAL A 137 -2.64 18.05 -9.50
C VAL A 137 -3.01 16.96 -8.50
N TYR A 138 -2.12 16.75 -7.53
CA TYR A 138 -2.25 15.73 -6.49
C TYR A 138 -2.25 16.39 -5.11
N PRO A 139 -3.43 16.60 -4.48
CA PRO A 139 -3.56 17.44 -3.30
C PRO A 139 -2.80 16.91 -2.08
N TYR A 140 -2.56 15.60 -2.00
CA TYR A 140 -1.89 14.97 -0.85
C TYR A 140 -0.38 14.80 -1.04
N ARG A 141 0.20 15.30 -2.15
CA ARG A 141 1.65 15.40 -2.28
C ARG A 141 2.17 16.56 -1.43
N LYS A 142 3.22 16.32 -0.63
CA LYS A 142 3.84 17.37 0.21
C LYS A 142 4.44 18.56 -0.57
N ASN A 143 4.73 18.39 -1.86
CA ASN A 143 5.20 19.46 -2.75
C ASN A 143 4.05 20.21 -3.42
N PHE A 144 2.79 19.93 -3.07
CA PHE A 144 1.63 20.63 -3.60
C PHE A 144 1.59 22.06 -3.05
N LYS A 145 1.69 23.05 -3.95
CA LYS A 145 1.40 24.45 -3.63
C LYS A 145 -0.06 24.69 -4.00
N SER A 146 -0.89 24.99 -2.99
CA SER A 146 -2.28 25.35 -3.24
C SER A 146 -2.31 26.67 -4.03
N THR A 147 -3.25 26.80 -4.97
CA THR A 147 -3.47 28.07 -5.69
C THR A 147 -3.83 29.24 -4.77
N SER A 148 -4.12 29.00 -3.49
CA SER A 148 -4.26 30.02 -2.43
C SER A 148 -2.93 30.65 -1.99
N ASP A 149 -1.78 30.03 -2.27
CA ASP A 149 -0.46 30.52 -1.81
C ASP A 149 0.12 31.62 -2.71
N LYS A 150 -0.64 32.09 -3.70
CA LYS A 150 -0.25 33.17 -4.64
C LYS A 150 -0.82 34.56 -4.28
N LYS A 151 -1.30 34.77 -3.05
CA LYS A 151 -1.63 36.12 -2.54
C LYS A 151 -0.86 36.40 -1.26
N ALA A 152 0.38 36.88 -1.43
CA ALA A 152 1.09 37.73 -0.49
C ALA A 152 1.54 38.98 -1.25
#